data_AF-A0A854C3A2-F1
#
_entry.id   AF-A0A854C3A2-F1
#
_cell.length_a   1.000
_cell.length_b   1.000
_cell.length_c   1.000
_cell.angle_alpha   90.00
_cell.angle_beta   90.00
_cell.angle_gamma   90.00
#
_symmetry.space_group_name_H-M   'P 1'
#
loop_
_entity.id
_entity.type
_entity.pdbx_description
1 polymer ?
#
loop_
_entity_poly.entity_id
_entity_poly.type
_entity_poly.pdbx_seq_one_letter_code
_entity_poly.pdbx_strand_id
1 'polypeptide(L)'
;MYPQDVPEQENAGFFFDVFGRNSLVKQYGNGYVTKEEFNNAIKLARKQGMAVGLDIFIQGGGHAINLWGAEFDEKGEVSTIYLVDNNDGNLGDWIYKAKIVYEQDALSGALFTYMKWVYNEDLKIKIMDLVLLDKGTSYWESFFKSKNG
;
A
#
# COMPACT_ATOMS: atom_id res chain seq x y z
N MET A 1 6.44 9.26 14.35
CA MET A 1 7.48 9.64 13.37
C MET A 1 8.82 9.27 13.97
N TYR A 2 9.66 8.53 13.26
CA TYR A 2 11.02 8.24 13.74
C TYR A 2 11.80 9.55 13.86
N PRO A 3 12.69 9.69 14.87
CA PRO A 3 13.48 10.91 15.01
C PRO A 3 14.29 11.17 13.74
N GLN A 4 14.39 12.43 13.32
CA GLN A 4 15.12 12.82 12.09
C GLN A 4 16.60 13.11 12.36
N ASP A 5 16.96 13.27 13.64
CA ASP A 5 18.29 13.60 14.12
C ASP A 5 19.03 12.39 14.72
N VAL A 6 18.64 11.18 14.35
CA VAL A 6 19.32 9.97 14.81
C VAL A 6 20.66 9.88 14.09
N PRO A 7 21.79 9.71 14.80
CA PRO A 7 23.07 9.40 14.19
C PRO A 7 22.94 8.19 13.27
N GLU A 8 23.83 8.08 12.28
CA GLU A 8 24.03 6.86 11.47
C GLU A 8 23.95 5.64 12.39
N GLN A 9 22.82 4.95 12.40
CA GLN A 9 22.64 3.80 13.28
C GLN A 9 23.32 2.63 12.59
N GLU A 10 24.18 1.91 13.31
CA GLU A 10 24.73 0.63 12.86
C GLU A 10 23.64 -0.38 12.43
N ASN A 11 22.37 -0.13 12.79
CA ASN A 11 21.21 -0.98 12.51
C ASN A 11 20.19 -0.42 11.50
N ALA A 12 20.43 0.75 10.87
CA ALA A 12 19.51 1.34 9.89
C ALA A 12 20.24 2.13 8.81
N GLY A 13 19.62 2.35 7.65
CA GLY A 13 20.20 3.18 6.60
C GLY A 13 21.31 2.51 5.79
N PHE A 14 21.25 1.18 5.59
CA PHE A 14 22.20 0.42 4.75
C PHE A 14 22.51 1.05 3.38
N PHE A 15 21.57 1.82 2.82
CA PHE A 15 21.69 2.50 1.54
C PHE A 15 21.68 4.03 1.67
N PHE A 16 22.17 4.58 2.79
CA PHE A 16 22.17 6.02 3.05
C PHE A 16 22.97 6.81 2.00
N ASP A 17 24.09 6.28 1.53
CA ASP A 17 24.88 6.89 0.44
C ASP A 17 24.10 7.07 -0.87
N VAL A 18 23.03 6.30 -1.06
CA VAL A 18 22.23 6.27 -2.29
C VAL A 18 20.95 7.09 -2.11
N PHE A 19 20.21 6.82 -1.03
CA PHE A 19 18.91 7.44 -0.80
C PHE A 19 18.97 8.68 0.09
N GLY A 20 20.03 8.86 0.87
CA GLY A 20 20.12 9.89 1.91
C GLY A 20 18.92 9.82 2.85
N ARG A 21 18.29 10.99 3.06
CA ARG A 21 17.03 11.11 3.83
C ARG A 21 15.76 11.07 2.96
N ASN A 22 15.87 10.70 1.68
CA ASN A 22 14.70 10.66 0.80
C ASN A 22 13.85 9.43 1.09
N SER A 23 12.53 9.63 1.18
CA SER A 23 11.57 8.53 1.30
C SER A 23 11.28 7.91 -0.06
N LEU A 24 11.33 6.57 -0.13
CA LEU A 24 10.79 5.81 -1.27
C LEU A 24 9.28 5.52 -1.11
N VAL A 25 8.71 5.89 0.03
CA VAL A 25 7.33 5.59 0.39
C VAL A 25 6.41 6.77 0.05
N LYS A 26 5.26 6.45 -0.54
CA LYS A 26 4.10 7.32 -0.64
C LYS A 26 2.95 6.69 0.13
N GLN A 27 2.40 7.41 1.10
CA GLN A 27 1.24 6.98 1.87
C GLN A 27 -0.02 7.70 1.37
N TYR A 28 -1.13 6.97 1.33
CA TYR A 28 -2.48 7.50 1.09
C TYR A 28 -3.39 7.08 2.23
N GLY A 29 -4.38 7.92 2.53
CA GLY A 29 -5.23 7.75 3.71
C GLY A 29 -4.67 8.43 4.95
N ASN A 30 -5.52 8.46 5.98
CA ASN A 30 -5.20 8.87 7.34
C ASN A 30 -6.17 8.17 8.30
N GLY A 31 -6.18 6.84 8.25
CA GLY A 31 -7.16 5.98 8.93
C GLY A 31 -8.44 5.68 8.12
N TYR A 32 -8.59 6.32 6.97
CA TYR A 32 -9.66 6.10 5.98
C TYR A 32 -9.11 6.43 4.59
N VAL A 33 -9.35 5.57 3.60
CA VAL A 33 -9.00 5.83 2.19
C VAL A 33 -10.26 6.09 1.38
N THR A 34 -10.33 7.24 0.72
CA THR A 34 -11.41 7.54 -0.22
C THR A 34 -11.30 6.70 -1.49
N LYS A 35 -12.42 6.57 -2.22
CA LYS A 35 -12.47 5.94 -3.54
C LYS A 35 -11.43 6.52 -4.49
N GLU A 36 -11.30 7.84 -4.52
CA GLU A 36 -10.37 8.53 -5.41
C GLU A 36 -8.92 8.22 -5.06
N GLU A 37 -8.55 8.36 -3.78
CA GLU A 37 -7.21 8.03 -3.29
C GLU A 37 -6.83 6.59 -3.61
N PHE A 38 -7.74 5.65 -3.32
CA PHE A 38 -7.51 4.23 -3.57
C PHE A 38 -7.25 3.95 -5.06
N ASN A 39 -8.14 4.44 -5.93
CA ASN A 39 -8.01 4.24 -7.36
C ASN A 39 -6.74 4.86 -7.94
N ASN A 40 -6.43 6.10 -7.53
CA ASN A 40 -5.26 6.81 -8.02
C ASN A 40 -3.96 6.15 -7.56
N ALA A 41 -3.91 5.70 -6.31
CA ALA A 41 -2.76 4.98 -5.76
C ALA A 41 -2.52 3.66 -6.49
N ILE A 42 -3.54 2.82 -6.68
CA ILE A 42 -3.37 1.54 -7.40
C ILE A 42 -2.96 1.77 -8.86
N LYS A 43 -3.55 2.77 -9.54
CA LYS A 43 -3.15 3.13 -10.92
C LYS A 43 -1.70 3.63 -10.99
N LEU A 44 -1.27 4.43 -10.01
CA LEU A 44 0.10 4.92 -9.91
C LEU A 44 1.07 3.76 -9.69
N ALA A 45 0.78 2.88 -8.73
CA ALA A 45 1.61 1.72 -8.42
C ALA A 45 1.80 0.82 -9.64
N ARG A 46 0.72 0.52 -10.37
CA ARG A 46 0.78 -0.24 -11.62
C ARG A 46 1.65 0.47 -12.67
N LYS A 47 1.47 1.78 -12.86
CA LYS A 47 2.21 2.55 -13.87
C LYS A 47 3.71 2.63 -13.57
N GLN A 48 4.09 2.72 -12.29
CA GLN A 48 5.48 2.90 -11.86
C GLN A 48 6.17 1.59 -11.45
N GLY A 49 5.41 0.48 -11.36
CA GLY A 49 5.91 -0.81 -10.89
C GLY A 49 6.29 -0.75 -9.41
N MET A 50 5.45 -0.14 -8.59
CA MET A 50 5.64 -0.01 -7.14
C MET A 50 5.02 -1.21 -6.41
N ALA A 51 5.61 -1.60 -5.29
CA ALA A 51 4.96 -2.51 -4.35
C ALA A 51 3.88 -1.77 -3.56
N VAL A 52 2.85 -2.49 -3.13
CA VAL A 52 1.70 -1.91 -2.41
C VAL A 52 1.44 -2.68 -1.12
N GLY A 53 1.53 -1.98 0.00
CA GLY A 53 1.00 -2.38 1.29
C GLY A 53 -0.40 -1.79 1.51
N LEU A 54 -1.22 -2.51 2.26
CA LEU A 54 -2.60 -2.17 2.58
C LEU A 54 -2.83 -2.35 4.07
N ASP A 55 -3.24 -1.28 4.75
CA ASP A 55 -3.60 -1.34 6.16
C ASP A 55 -5.12 -1.44 6.28
N ILE A 56 -5.59 -2.47 7.00
CA ILE A 56 -7.00 -2.77 7.20
C ILE A 56 -7.36 -2.74 8.68
N PHE A 57 -8.63 -2.50 8.99
CA PHE A 57 -9.13 -2.55 10.37
C PHE A 57 -9.99 -3.78 10.61
N ILE A 58 -9.51 -4.70 11.46
CA ILE A 58 -10.20 -5.94 11.85
C ILE A 58 -10.51 -5.94 13.35
N GLN A 59 -11.32 -6.88 13.83
CA GLN A 59 -11.63 -7.01 15.27
C GLN A 59 -10.34 -7.27 16.06
N GLY A 60 -9.83 -6.24 16.74
CA GLY A 60 -8.59 -6.30 17.52
C GLY A 60 -7.57 -5.21 17.17
N GLY A 61 -7.73 -4.51 16.04
CA GLY A 61 -6.88 -3.38 15.68
C GLY A 61 -6.58 -3.29 14.17
N GLY A 62 -5.60 -2.43 13.85
CA GLY A 62 -5.04 -2.33 12.51
C GLY A 62 -4.20 -3.58 12.16
N HIS A 63 -4.26 -3.99 10.90
CA HIS A 63 -3.48 -5.09 10.35
C HIS A 63 -2.93 -4.70 8.98
N ALA A 64 -1.66 -4.99 8.72
CA ALA A 64 -0.97 -4.59 7.49
C ALA A 64 -0.72 -5.82 6.61
N ILE A 65 -1.17 -5.76 5.35
CA ILE A 65 -1.06 -6.86 4.38
C ILE A 65 -0.49 -6.36 3.04
N ASN A 66 -0.07 -7.30 2.19
CA ASN A 66 0.51 -6.96 0.89
C ASN A 66 -0.50 -7.15 -0.23
N LEU A 67 -0.59 -6.18 -1.14
CA LEU A 67 -1.44 -6.20 -2.33
C LEU A 67 -0.59 -6.46 -3.58
N TRP A 68 -0.88 -7.57 -4.25
CA TRP A 68 -0.13 -8.06 -5.42
C TRP A 68 -0.76 -7.70 -6.75
N GLY A 69 -2.08 -7.54 -6.79
CA GLY A 69 -2.80 -7.29 -8.03
C GLY A 69 -4.15 -6.65 -7.81
N ALA A 70 -4.72 -6.15 -8.91
CA ALA A 70 -6.04 -5.55 -8.92
C ALA A 70 -6.73 -5.78 -10.27
N GLU A 71 -8.04 -6.03 -10.23
CA GLU A 71 -8.92 -5.96 -11.40
C GLU A 71 -9.64 -4.61 -11.43
N PHE A 72 -10.00 -4.15 -12.62
CA PHE A 72 -10.72 -2.89 -12.84
C PHE A 72 -12.07 -3.19 -13.50
N ASP A 73 -13.10 -2.46 -13.12
CA ASP A 73 -14.41 -2.51 -13.77
C ASP A 73 -14.43 -1.73 -15.10
N GLU A 74 -15.60 -1.71 -15.74
CA GLU A 74 -15.82 -1.01 -17.02
C GLU A 74 -15.58 0.52 -16.95
N LYS A 75 -15.64 1.11 -15.75
CA LYS A 75 -15.35 2.53 -15.51
C LYS A 75 -13.86 2.76 -15.23
N GLY A 76 -13.06 1.70 -15.21
CA GLY A 76 -11.65 1.75 -14.85
C GLY A 76 -11.44 1.98 -13.36
N GLU A 77 -12.41 1.63 -12.51
CA GLU A 77 -12.31 1.68 -11.06
C GLU A 77 -11.89 0.31 -10.52
N VAL A 78 -11.09 0.28 -9.45
CA VAL A 78 -10.66 -0.99 -8.86
C VAL A 78 -11.87 -1.72 -8.32
N SER A 79 -12.10 -2.95 -8.77
CA SER A 79 -13.24 -3.78 -8.40
C SER A 79 -12.85 -4.96 -7.51
N THR A 80 -11.60 -5.41 -7.63
CA THR A 80 -11.07 -6.57 -6.94
C THR A 80 -9.59 -6.37 -6.68
N ILE A 81 -9.10 -6.91 -5.56
CA ILE A 81 -7.68 -6.95 -5.21
C ILE A 81 -7.23 -8.37 -4.87
N TYR A 82 -5.93 -8.60 -5.03
CA TYR A 82 -5.25 -9.85 -4.70
C TYR A 82 -4.21 -9.60 -3.61
N LEU A 83 -4.25 -10.39 -2.55
CA LEU A 83 -3.60 -10.10 -1.29
C LEU A 83 -2.83 -11.30 -0.75
N VAL A 84 -1.79 -11.06 0.03
CA VAL A 84 -1.22 -12.06 0.95
C VAL A 84 -1.20 -11.48 2.36
N ASP A 85 -1.46 -12.34 3.34
CA ASP A 85 -1.54 -12.00 4.74
C ASP A 85 -0.48 -12.80 5.52
N ASN A 86 0.34 -12.10 6.30
CA ASN A 86 1.41 -12.74 7.06
C ASN A 86 0.89 -13.55 8.26
N ASN A 87 -0.37 -13.34 8.69
CA ASN A 87 -0.98 -14.12 9.76
C ASN A 87 -1.31 -15.56 9.35
N ASP A 88 -1.26 -15.88 8.05
CA ASP A 88 -1.52 -17.23 7.56
C ASP A 88 -0.32 -18.17 7.73
N GLY A 89 0.88 -17.65 7.99
CA GLY A 89 2.07 -18.44 8.28
C GLY A 89 2.30 -19.57 7.27
N ASN A 90 2.23 -20.82 7.75
CA ASN A 90 2.43 -22.04 6.95
C ASN A 90 1.10 -22.72 6.53
N LEU A 91 -0.04 -22.05 6.70
CA LEU A 91 -1.37 -22.62 6.39
C LEU A 91 -1.60 -22.80 4.87
N GLY A 92 -0.73 -22.23 4.04
CA GLY A 92 -0.66 -22.41 2.59
C GLY A 92 -0.20 -21.13 1.89
N ASP A 93 0.47 -21.25 0.74
CA ASP A 93 0.91 -20.13 -0.10
C ASP A 93 -0.29 -19.50 -0.84
N TRP A 94 -1.20 -18.85 -0.11
CA TRP A 94 -2.47 -18.39 -0.67
C TRP A 94 -2.42 -16.92 -1.04
N ILE A 95 -2.67 -16.65 -2.33
CA ILE A 95 -3.11 -15.33 -2.77
C ILE A 95 -4.62 -15.29 -2.61
N TYR A 96 -5.10 -14.41 -1.74
CA TYR A 96 -6.52 -14.19 -1.53
C TYR A 96 -7.08 -13.23 -2.55
N LYS A 97 -8.37 -13.41 -2.83
CA LYS A 97 -9.17 -12.49 -3.63
C LYS A 97 -10.14 -11.75 -2.73
N ALA A 98 -10.21 -10.43 -2.87
CA ALA A 98 -11.18 -9.60 -2.19
C ALA A 98 -11.85 -8.62 -3.16
N LYS A 99 -13.17 -8.43 -3.00
CA LYS A 99 -13.93 -7.40 -3.73
C LYS A 99 -13.72 -6.05 -3.07
N ILE A 100 -13.66 -5.00 -3.88
CA ILE A 100 -13.68 -3.61 -3.42
C ILE A 100 -15.10 -3.07 -3.43
N VAL A 101 -15.47 -2.36 -2.38
CA VAL A 101 -16.76 -1.67 -2.25
C VAL A 101 -16.50 -0.22 -1.86
N TYR A 102 -17.21 0.70 -2.49
CA TYR A 102 -17.19 2.11 -2.16
C TYR A 102 -18.51 2.49 -1.52
N GLU A 103 -18.46 3.05 -0.32
CA GLU A 103 -19.67 3.48 0.41
C GLU A 103 -19.61 4.95 0.78
N GLN A 104 -20.76 5.62 0.67
CA GLN A 104 -20.87 7.02 1.00
C GLN A 104 -20.93 7.22 2.52
N ASP A 105 -20.03 8.03 3.04
CA ASP A 105 -20.10 8.51 4.40
C ASP A 105 -21.20 9.56 4.54
N ALA A 106 -22.08 9.36 5.52
CA ALA A 106 -23.25 10.20 5.70
C ALA A 106 -22.92 11.64 6.14
N LEU A 107 -21.75 11.85 6.76
CA LEU A 107 -21.35 13.16 7.29
C LEU A 107 -20.63 14.00 6.23
N SER A 108 -19.65 13.39 5.55
CA SER A 108 -18.79 14.08 4.57
C SER A 108 -19.32 13.98 3.14
N GLY A 109 -20.19 13.02 2.84
CA GLY A 109 -20.61 12.69 1.48
C GLY A 109 -19.53 12.01 0.63
N ALA A 110 -18.33 11.80 1.18
CA ALA A 110 -17.23 11.14 0.49
C ALA A 110 -17.49 9.64 0.34
N LEU A 111 -16.97 9.03 -0.73
CA LEU A 111 -16.98 7.58 -0.89
C LEU A 111 -15.72 7.00 -0.24
N PHE A 112 -15.86 6.19 0.80
CA PHE A 112 -14.76 5.47 1.42
C PHE A 112 -14.64 4.05 0.89
N THR A 113 -13.42 3.53 0.92
CA THR A 113 -13.08 2.23 0.35
C THR A 113 -13.09 1.15 1.42
N TYR A 114 -13.77 0.06 1.10
CA TYR A 114 -13.85 -1.15 1.90
C TYR A 114 -13.47 -2.35 1.03
N MET A 115 -13.06 -3.43 1.69
CA MET A 115 -12.92 -4.72 1.06
C MET A 115 -13.85 -5.75 1.68
N LYS A 116 -14.19 -6.77 0.88
CA LYS A 116 -14.90 -7.96 1.32
C LYS A 116 -14.17 -9.18 0.80
N TRP A 117 -13.84 -10.12 1.68
CA TRP A 117 -13.24 -11.38 1.24
C TRP A 117 -14.19 -12.13 0.31
N VAL A 118 -13.68 -12.72 -0.77
CA VAL A 118 -14.54 -13.49 -1.69
C VAL A 118 -15.09 -14.75 -1.02
N TYR A 119 -14.36 -15.34 -0.07
CA TYR A 119 -14.83 -16.50 0.70
C TYR A 119 -15.75 -16.13 1.88
N ASN A 120 -15.88 -14.84 2.21
CA ASN A 120 -16.74 -14.34 3.28
C ASN A 120 -17.16 -12.89 3.00
N GLU A 121 -18.20 -12.73 2.19
CA GLU A 121 -18.67 -11.40 1.75
C GLU A 121 -19.49 -10.63 2.81
N ASP A 122 -19.84 -11.29 3.92
CA ASP A 122 -20.54 -10.67 5.04
C ASP A 122 -19.60 -9.78 5.87
N LEU A 123 -18.30 -10.11 5.88
CA LEU A 123 -17.29 -9.32 6.56
C LEU A 123 -16.81 -8.17 5.67
N LYS A 124 -17.38 -6.98 5.90
CA LYS A 124 -16.89 -5.73 5.33
C LYS A 124 -15.76 -5.15 6.19
N ILE A 125 -14.60 -4.98 5.59
CA ILE A 125 -13.39 -4.51 6.25
C ILE A 125 -13.04 -3.13 5.72
N LYS A 126 -12.74 -2.21 6.62
CA LYS A 126 -12.30 -0.85 6.27
C LYS A 126 -10.84 -0.89 5.82
N ILE A 127 -10.56 -0.22 4.71
CA ILE A 127 -9.18 0.09 4.30
C ILE A 127 -8.81 1.44 4.91
N MET A 128 -7.78 1.43 5.76
CA MET A 128 -7.34 2.60 6.53
C MET A 128 -6.29 3.41 5.78
N ASP A 129 -5.28 2.73 5.26
CA ASP A 129 -4.15 3.36 4.59
C ASP A 129 -3.63 2.48 3.45
N LEU A 130 -2.97 3.12 2.48
CA LEU A 130 -2.20 2.47 1.42
C LEU A 130 -0.77 2.98 1.48
N VAL A 131 0.18 2.05 1.35
CA VAL A 131 1.61 2.37 1.34
C VAL A 131 2.19 1.89 0.02
N LEU A 132 2.71 2.82 -0.79
CA LEU A 132 3.36 2.51 -2.05
C LEU A 132 4.87 2.64 -1.88
N LEU A 133 5.62 1.61 -2.26
CA LEU A 133 7.07 1.59 -2.20
C LEU A 133 7.68 1.65 -3.61
N ASP A 134 8.42 2.71 -3.89
CA ASP A 134 9.16 2.89 -5.15
C ASP A 134 10.40 1.97 -5.19
N LYS A 135 10.82 1.59 -6.40
CA LYS A 135 12.03 0.80 -6.64
C LYS A 135 13.32 1.56 -6.34
N GLY A 136 13.27 2.90 -6.32
CA GLY A 136 14.42 3.77 -6.12
C GLY A 136 15.44 3.74 -7.26
N THR A 137 15.07 3.24 -8.44
CA THR A 137 15.99 3.02 -9.56
C THR A 137 16.72 4.30 -9.99
N SER A 138 16.03 5.45 -10.00
CA SER A 138 16.63 6.74 -10.35
C SER A 138 17.72 7.19 -9.37
N TYR A 139 17.60 6.85 -8.08
CA TYR A 139 18.61 7.15 -7.07
C TYR A 139 19.88 6.33 -7.33
N TRP A 140 19.73 5.04 -7.61
CA TRP A 140 20.86 4.17 -7.98
C TRP A 140 21.56 4.63 -9.26
N GLU A 141 20.79 4.96 -10.30
CA GLU A 141 21.36 5.49 -11.55
C GLU A 141 22.17 6.77 -11.31
N SER A 142 21.67 7.67 -10.46
CA SER A 142 22.35 8.91 -10.10
C SER A 142 23.63 8.66 -9.29
N PHE A 143 23.56 7.74 -8.32
CA PHE A 143 24.69 7.34 -7.50
C PHE A 143 25.84 6.75 -8.33
N PHE A 144 25.55 5.82 -9.25
CA PHE A 144 26.62 5.22 -10.06
C PHE A 144 27.18 6.17 -11.12
N LYS A 145 26.39 7.11 -11.63
CA LYS A 145 26.88 8.18 -12.52
C LYS A 145 27.91 9.08 -11.82
N SER A 146 27.71 9.41 -10.54
CA SER A 146 28.64 10.28 -9.80
C SER A 146 29.95 9.58 -9.37
N LYS A 147 30.01 8.25 -9.44
CA LYS A 147 31.22 7.46 -9.12
C LYS A 147 32.10 7.14 -10.33
N ASN A 148 31.54 7.22 -11.54
CA ASN A 148 32.21 6.86 -12.80
C ASN A 148 32.60 8.07 -13.67
N GLY A 149 32.45 9.30 -13.16
CA GLY A 149 32.95 10.53 -13.78
C GLY A 149 34.14 11.07 -13.01
#